data_AF-A0A3S1V9H8-F1
#
_entry.id   AF-A0A3S1V9H8-F1
#
_cell.length_a   1.000
_cell.length_b   1.000
_cell.length_c   1.000
_cell.angle_alpha   90.00
_cell.angle_beta   90.00
_cell.angle_gamma   90.00
#
_symmetry.space_group_name_H-M   'P 1'
#
loop_
_entity.id
_entity.type
_entity.pdbx_description
1 polymer ?
#
loop_
_entity_poly.entity_id
_entity_poly.type
_entity_poly.pdbx_seq_one_letter_code
_entity_poly.pdbx_strand_id
1 'polypeptide(L)'
;MATLRIGATRIALQALDLLAIAGISIERREFPLGEDIDAVSLARFIDRENLFTILFSDLALAYIDGALFRDEALASGGTALLAHLQVNQSLEQSTSEKGTFAPGQIVFTQGSVFRSVVDTIATSEDVLLCDDLGDEWADFIGISTTSSPKMISFYHAKHGNPSLSASAFHDSVGQAIKNLGRMRLPSDMLPGKLATWDDRYRNGGVQTEIARMIRGGTLQEIAVKLDAARSAPDVLQRVFIVTSSLSRTQVQDVLTAATQGTTPSPHFVQLYWLLMSYFSACVEMGVRGYVVCRP
;
A
#
# COMPACT_ATOMS: atom_id res chain seq x y z
N MET A 1 -10.76 1.64 -26.79
CA MET A 1 -10.15 0.32 -27.08
C MET A 1 -8.65 0.51 -27.25
N ALA A 2 -7.80 -0.44 -26.82
CA ALA A 2 -6.35 -0.31 -26.93
C ALA A 2 -5.80 -1.25 -28.01
N THR A 3 -4.85 -0.76 -28.82
CA THR A 3 -4.12 -1.55 -29.82
C THR A 3 -2.66 -1.66 -29.40
N LEU A 4 -2.17 -2.90 -29.36
CA LEU A 4 -0.81 -3.21 -28.92
C LEU A 4 0.11 -3.50 -30.10
N ARG A 5 1.36 -3.03 -30.00
CA ARG A 5 2.46 -3.44 -30.87
C ARG A 5 3.52 -4.14 -30.04
N ILE A 6 3.73 -5.43 -30.30
CA ILE A 6 4.76 -6.23 -29.64
C ILE A 6 6.07 -6.07 -30.44
N GLY A 7 7.04 -5.40 -29.85
CA GLY A 7 8.40 -5.29 -30.38
C GLY A 7 9.37 -6.27 -29.71
N ALA A 8 10.59 -6.36 -30.23
CA ALA A 8 11.61 -7.25 -29.68
C ALA A 8 12.06 -6.85 -28.26
N THR A 9 12.00 -5.55 -27.93
CA THR A 9 12.50 -5.00 -26.67
C THR A 9 11.43 -4.33 -25.81
N ARG A 10 10.24 -4.09 -26.36
CA ARG A 10 9.13 -3.44 -25.63
C ARG A 10 7.79 -3.79 -26.26
N ILE A 11 6.73 -3.71 -25.46
CA ILE A 11 5.35 -3.66 -25.97
C ILE A 11 4.88 -2.21 -25.90
N ALA A 12 4.32 -1.69 -27.00
CA ALA A 12 3.82 -0.33 -27.08
C ALA A 12 2.29 -0.31 -27.21
N LEU A 13 1.65 0.66 -26.56
CA LEU A 13 0.27 1.08 -26.77
C LEU A 13 0.21 1.94 -28.04
N GLN A 14 0.09 1.29 -29.20
CA GLN A 14 0.00 1.96 -30.50
C GLN A 14 -1.21 2.90 -30.57
N ALA A 15 -2.32 2.49 -29.96
CA ALA A 15 -3.48 3.34 -29.75
C ALA A 15 -4.06 3.05 -28.37
N LEU A 16 -4.42 4.10 -27.64
CA LEU A 16 -5.15 4.00 -26.39
C LEU A 16 -6.33 4.96 -26.46
N ASP A 17 -7.47 4.44 -26.91
CA ASP A 17 -8.72 5.21 -26.95
C ASP A 17 -9.47 5.04 -25.63
N LEU A 18 -9.29 6.02 -24.75
CA LEU A 18 -9.91 6.15 -23.45
C LEU A 18 -10.50 7.56 -23.33
N LEU A 19 -11.83 7.66 -23.46
CA LEU A 19 -12.55 8.93 -23.35
C LEU A 19 -12.25 9.70 -22.05
N ALA A 20 -12.00 8.98 -20.96
CA ALA A 20 -11.70 9.57 -19.65
C ALA A 20 -10.40 10.40 -19.62
N ILE A 21 -9.48 10.17 -20.58
CA ILE A 21 -8.22 10.91 -20.68
C ILE A 21 -8.11 11.71 -21.98
N ALA A 22 -9.18 11.74 -22.78
CA ALA A 22 -9.22 12.49 -24.02
C ALA A 22 -9.09 13.99 -23.72
N GLY A 23 -8.19 14.67 -24.43
CA GLY A 23 -7.92 16.10 -24.24
C GLY A 23 -7.07 16.44 -23.00
N ILE A 24 -6.58 15.45 -22.24
CA ILE A 24 -5.65 15.68 -21.14
C ILE A 24 -4.21 15.67 -21.66
N SER A 25 -3.46 16.73 -21.35
CA SER A 25 -2.03 16.88 -21.63
C SER A 25 -1.19 16.87 -20.35
N ILE A 26 0.06 16.44 -20.50
CA ILE A 26 1.11 16.59 -19.49
C ILE A 26 2.01 17.74 -19.93
N GLU A 27 2.18 18.70 -19.03
CA GLU A 27 2.97 19.92 -19.22
C GLU A 27 4.10 20.00 -18.19
N ARG A 28 5.22 20.59 -18.58
CA ARG A 28 6.33 20.87 -17.67
C ARG A 28 5.95 22.01 -16.72
N ARG A 29 6.20 21.78 -15.43
CA ARG A 29 5.89 22.74 -14.36
C ARG A 29 6.58 24.11 -14.49
N GLU A 30 7.67 24.19 -15.26
CA GLU A 30 8.41 25.44 -15.48
C GLU A 30 7.69 26.45 -16.37
N PHE A 31 6.65 26.04 -17.11
CA PHE A 31 5.80 26.92 -17.93
C PHE A 31 4.46 27.21 -17.24
N PRO A 32 3.82 28.36 -17.54
CA PRO A 32 2.42 28.58 -17.20
C PRO A 32 1.53 27.51 -17.83
N LEU A 33 0.42 27.19 -17.15
CA LEU A 33 -0.53 26.18 -17.60
C LEU A 33 -1.10 26.57 -18.98
N GLY A 34 -1.01 25.66 -19.95
CA GLY A 34 -1.45 25.83 -21.33
C GLY A 34 -0.40 26.46 -22.25
N GLU A 35 0.80 26.78 -21.75
CA GLU A 35 1.86 27.43 -22.52
C GLU A 35 3.03 26.51 -22.90
N ASP A 36 3.04 25.25 -22.43
CA ASP A 36 4.06 24.28 -22.85
C ASP A 36 3.81 23.80 -24.29
N ILE A 37 4.59 24.32 -25.24
CA ILE A 37 4.52 23.94 -26.65
C ILE A 37 4.89 22.48 -26.91
N ASP A 38 5.61 21.84 -25.97
CA ASP A 38 6.01 20.44 -26.04
C ASP A 38 5.09 19.53 -25.22
N ALA A 39 3.91 20.03 -24.82
CA ALA A 39 2.90 19.26 -24.11
C ALA A 39 2.59 17.94 -24.84
N VAL A 40 2.62 16.84 -24.10
CA VAL A 40 2.30 15.51 -24.64
C VAL A 40 0.93 15.07 -24.14
N SER A 41 0.16 14.36 -24.96
CA SER A 41 -1.10 13.78 -24.47
C SER A 41 -0.82 12.77 -23.35
N LEU A 42 -1.74 12.68 -22.38
CA LEU A 42 -1.63 11.70 -21.29
C LEU A 42 -1.50 10.27 -21.83
N ALA A 43 -2.21 9.92 -22.90
CA ALA A 43 -2.09 8.62 -23.55
C ALA A 43 -0.66 8.34 -24.07
N ARG A 44 -0.03 9.33 -24.71
CA ARG A 44 1.35 9.22 -25.20
C ARG A 44 2.35 9.14 -24.04
N PHE A 45 2.10 9.88 -22.97
CA PHE A 45 2.93 9.83 -21.76
C PHE A 45 2.86 8.43 -21.11
N ILE A 46 1.66 7.87 -20.95
CA ILE A 46 1.46 6.51 -20.42
C ILE A 46 2.21 5.46 -21.26
N ASP A 47 2.16 5.54 -22.60
CA ASP A 47 2.93 4.63 -23.47
C ASP A 47 4.44 4.81 -23.30
N ARG A 48 4.92 6.07 -23.37
CA ARG A 48 6.36 6.39 -23.36
C ARG A 48 7.03 5.97 -22.05
N GLU A 49 6.34 6.17 -20.93
CA GLU A 49 6.84 5.88 -19.59
C GLU A 49 6.45 4.46 -19.10
N ASN A 50 5.90 3.60 -19.98
CA ASN A 50 5.45 2.23 -19.65
C ASN A 50 4.50 2.13 -18.43
N LEU A 51 3.60 3.11 -18.25
CA LEU A 51 2.69 3.20 -17.11
C LEU A 51 1.44 2.32 -17.28
N PHE A 52 1.65 1.05 -17.64
CA PHE A 52 0.60 0.06 -17.86
C PHE A 52 1.11 -1.35 -17.62
N THR A 53 0.17 -2.27 -17.39
CA THR A 53 0.45 -3.70 -17.25
C THR A 53 -0.28 -4.48 -18.33
N ILE A 54 0.40 -5.44 -18.97
CA ILE A 54 -0.21 -6.41 -19.88
C ILE A 54 -0.11 -7.79 -19.25
N LEU A 55 -1.25 -8.44 -19.14
CA LEU A 55 -1.36 -9.82 -18.66
C LEU A 55 -1.62 -10.74 -19.85
N PHE A 56 -0.97 -11.89 -19.84
CA PHE A 56 -1.05 -12.87 -20.92
C PHE A 56 -1.98 -14.02 -20.53
N SER A 57 -2.40 -14.79 -21.54
CA SER A 57 -3.11 -16.06 -21.30
C SER A 57 -2.22 -17.10 -20.61
N ASP A 58 -0.90 -17.02 -20.84
CA ASP A 58 0.08 -17.70 -19.98
C ASP A 58 0.22 -16.89 -18.69
N LEU A 59 -0.30 -17.44 -17.60
CA LEU A 59 -0.38 -16.76 -16.31
C LEU A 59 0.98 -16.56 -15.64
N ALA A 60 2.01 -17.29 -16.11
CA ALA A 60 3.37 -17.07 -15.66
C ALA A 60 3.95 -15.78 -16.25
N LEU A 61 3.33 -15.15 -17.24
CA LEU A 61 3.87 -13.96 -17.90
C LEU A 61 3.09 -12.70 -17.53
N ALA A 62 3.82 -11.62 -17.26
CA ALA A 62 3.28 -10.27 -17.20
C ALA A 62 4.29 -9.26 -17.75
N TYR A 63 3.80 -8.24 -18.44
CA TYR A 63 4.61 -7.09 -18.84
C TYR A 63 4.29 -5.93 -17.92
N ILE A 64 5.27 -5.49 -17.14
CA ILE A 64 5.14 -4.46 -16.10
C ILE A 64 6.33 -3.53 -16.23
N ASP A 65 6.10 -2.22 -16.19
CA ASP A 65 7.16 -1.18 -16.20
C ASP A 65 8.23 -1.38 -17.31
N GLY A 66 7.76 -1.72 -18.51
CA GLY A 66 8.64 -1.87 -19.67
C GLY A 66 9.34 -3.23 -19.80
N ALA A 67 9.18 -4.13 -18.82
CA ALA A 67 9.84 -5.44 -18.78
C ALA A 67 8.84 -6.60 -18.81
N LEU A 68 9.23 -7.70 -19.49
CA LEU A 68 8.50 -8.96 -19.45
C LEU A 68 9.03 -9.81 -18.30
N PHE A 69 8.17 -10.07 -17.32
CA PHE A 69 8.43 -10.95 -16.20
C PHE A 69 7.87 -12.33 -16.48
N ARG A 70 8.61 -13.34 -16.01
CA ARG A 70 8.14 -14.72 -15.93
C ARG A 70 8.21 -15.19 -14.49
N ASP A 71 7.06 -15.52 -13.93
CA ASP A 71 6.92 -16.05 -12.58
C ASP A 71 6.20 -17.39 -12.60
N GLU A 72 6.96 -18.47 -12.36
CA GLU A 72 6.41 -19.81 -12.22
C GLU A 72 5.81 -20.06 -10.82
N ALA A 73 5.86 -19.07 -9.91
CA ALA A 73 5.31 -19.21 -8.56
C ALA A 73 3.80 -19.46 -8.58
N LEU A 74 3.05 -18.88 -9.52
CA LEU A 74 1.63 -19.19 -9.69
C LEU A 74 1.41 -20.68 -10.00
N ALA A 75 2.30 -21.28 -10.80
CA ALA A 75 2.26 -22.70 -11.15
C ALA A 75 2.81 -23.61 -10.04
N SER A 76 3.65 -23.10 -9.14
CA SER A 76 4.20 -23.83 -7.98
C SER A 76 3.49 -23.53 -6.65
N GLY A 77 2.28 -22.97 -6.70
CA GLY A 77 1.38 -22.84 -5.54
C GLY A 77 1.49 -21.54 -4.75
N GLY A 78 2.21 -20.54 -5.27
CA GLY A 78 2.23 -19.16 -4.78
C GLY A 78 2.82 -18.99 -3.39
N THR A 79 3.74 -19.88 -2.98
CA THR A 79 4.39 -19.84 -1.67
C THR A 79 4.99 -18.47 -1.33
N ALA A 80 5.61 -17.80 -2.33
CA ALA A 80 6.15 -16.46 -2.17
C ALA A 80 5.07 -15.43 -1.80
N LEU A 81 3.96 -15.37 -2.55
CA LEU A 81 2.82 -14.51 -2.25
C LEU A 81 2.28 -14.78 -0.84
N LEU A 82 2.05 -16.05 -0.51
CA LEU A 82 1.48 -16.46 0.77
C LEU A 82 2.38 -16.13 1.97
N ALA A 83 3.70 -16.08 1.79
CA ALA A 83 4.64 -15.66 2.82
C ALA A 83 4.47 -14.17 3.21
N HIS A 84 3.93 -13.34 2.30
CA HIS A 84 3.64 -11.94 2.57
C HIS A 84 2.24 -11.71 3.17
N LEU A 85 1.33 -12.70 3.09
CA LEU A 85 -0.03 -12.57 3.63
C LEU A 85 -0.07 -12.96 5.11
N GLN A 86 -0.17 -12.01 6.02
CA GLN A 86 -0.30 -12.27 7.45
C GLN A 86 -1.77 -12.30 7.86
N VAL A 87 -2.18 -13.32 8.61
CA VAL A 87 -3.57 -13.44 9.06
C VAL A 87 -3.76 -12.67 10.36
N ASN A 88 -4.85 -11.91 10.45
CA ASN A 88 -5.34 -11.42 11.73
C ASN A 88 -6.86 -11.64 11.85
N GLN A 89 -7.25 -12.36 12.92
CA GLN A 89 -8.63 -12.75 13.17
C GLN A 89 -9.58 -11.56 13.37
N SER A 90 -9.11 -10.42 13.89
CA SER A 90 -9.97 -9.26 14.12
C SER A 90 -10.50 -8.63 12.82
N LEU A 91 -9.85 -8.91 11.68
CA LEU A 91 -10.27 -8.42 10.37
C LEU A 91 -11.50 -9.15 9.82
N GLU A 92 -11.81 -10.35 10.31
CA GLU A 92 -12.99 -11.11 9.87
C GLU A 92 -14.30 -10.44 10.29
N GLN A 93 -14.30 -9.86 11.50
CA GLN A 93 -15.45 -9.18 12.10
C GLN A 93 -15.44 -7.67 11.85
N SER A 94 -14.56 -7.18 10.98
CA SER A 94 -14.46 -5.75 10.69
C SER A 94 -15.62 -5.28 9.81
N THR A 95 -16.36 -4.29 10.27
CA THR A 95 -17.56 -3.76 9.62
C THR A 95 -17.34 -2.38 8.98
N SER A 96 -16.18 -1.78 9.22
CA SER A 96 -15.86 -0.44 8.72
C SER A 96 -14.35 -0.20 8.72
N GLU A 97 -13.91 0.84 8.02
CA GLU A 97 -12.50 1.24 8.03
C GLU A 97 -12.13 1.91 9.37
N LYS A 98 -12.90 2.93 9.75
CA LYS A 98 -12.66 3.78 10.93
C LYS A 98 -13.85 3.82 11.91
N GLY A 99 -15.00 3.30 11.49
CA GLY A 99 -16.27 3.41 12.21
C GLY A 99 -16.86 4.81 12.15
N THR A 100 -17.71 5.14 13.13
CA THR A 100 -18.27 6.48 13.32
C THR A 100 -17.46 7.25 14.36
N PHE A 101 -17.40 8.58 14.19
CA PHE A 101 -16.74 9.48 15.13
C PHE A 101 -17.75 10.22 16.01
N ALA A 102 -17.43 10.35 17.29
CA ALA A 102 -18.22 11.12 18.24
C ALA A 102 -17.33 12.04 19.11
N PRO A 103 -17.82 13.21 19.54
CA PRO A 103 -17.13 14.03 20.53
C PRO A 103 -16.84 13.24 21.81
N GLY A 104 -15.65 13.41 22.39
CA GLY A 104 -15.24 12.70 23.61
C GLY A 104 -14.79 11.24 23.38
N GLN A 105 -14.86 10.71 22.16
CA GLN A 105 -14.36 9.38 21.85
C GLN A 105 -12.85 9.31 22.06
N ILE A 106 -12.37 8.41 22.89
CA ILE A 106 -10.94 8.27 23.25
C ILE A 106 -10.22 7.13 22.52
N VAL A 107 -10.97 6.26 21.84
CA VAL A 107 -10.45 5.10 21.09
C VAL A 107 -11.23 4.89 19.80
N PHE A 108 -10.59 4.36 18.76
CA PHE A 108 -11.28 3.98 17.52
C PHE A 108 -12.39 2.96 17.77
N THR A 109 -13.42 3.03 16.94
CA THR A 109 -14.64 2.21 17.08
C THR A 109 -14.33 0.72 16.99
N GLN A 110 -14.92 -0.06 17.89
CA GLN A 110 -14.77 -1.52 17.89
C GLN A 110 -15.26 -2.11 16.56
N GLY A 111 -14.53 -3.08 16.02
CA GLY A 111 -14.84 -3.66 14.70
C GLY A 111 -14.44 -2.77 13.52
N SER A 112 -13.70 -1.69 13.73
CA SER A 112 -13.01 -0.98 12.65
C SER A 112 -11.63 -1.58 12.36
N VAL A 113 -11.17 -1.47 11.11
CA VAL A 113 -9.80 -1.88 10.74
C VAL A 113 -8.77 -1.05 11.51
N PHE A 114 -9.01 0.26 11.69
CA PHE A 114 -8.14 1.12 12.52
C PHE A 114 -8.01 0.59 13.95
N ARG A 115 -9.11 0.14 14.55
CA ARG A 115 -9.06 -0.45 15.89
C ARG A 115 -8.30 -1.77 15.91
N SER A 116 -8.41 -2.59 14.86
CA SER A 116 -7.60 -3.81 14.69
C SER A 116 -6.10 -3.50 14.61
N VAL A 117 -5.71 -2.43 13.91
CA VAL A 117 -4.30 -2.00 13.85
C VAL A 117 -3.77 -1.75 15.25
N VAL A 118 -4.50 -0.97 16.05
CA VAL A 118 -4.11 -0.62 17.42
C VAL A 118 -4.11 -1.82 18.37
N ASP A 119 -5.15 -2.63 18.36
CA ASP A 119 -5.36 -3.62 19.43
C ASP A 119 -4.67 -4.96 19.17
N THR A 120 -4.49 -5.37 17.90
CA THR A 120 -4.08 -6.74 17.58
C THR A 120 -2.92 -6.84 16.59
N ILE A 121 -2.74 -5.86 15.70
CA ILE A 121 -1.74 -5.97 14.61
C ILE A 121 -0.42 -5.30 14.97
N ALA A 122 -0.44 -4.06 15.45
CA ALA A 122 0.75 -3.26 15.75
C ALA A 122 1.15 -3.36 17.25
N THR A 123 0.90 -4.51 17.87
CA THR A 123 1.14 -4.72 19.31
C THR A 123 2.62 -4.87 19.65
N SER A 124 3.47 -5.21 18.68
CA SER A 124 4.94 -5.28 18.82
C SER A 124 5.64 -3.93 18.79
N GLU A 125 4.93 -2.86 18.46
CA GLU A 125 5.49 -1.52 18.32
C GLU A 125 5.40 -0.80 19.68
N ASP A 126 6.53 -0.39 20.25
CA ASP A 126 6.54 0.36 21.51
C ASP A 126 6.20 1.84 21.32
N VAL A 127 6.22 2.33 20.08
CA VAL A 127 5.61 3.59 19.65
C VAL A 127 4.59 3.29 18.55
N LEU A 128 3.40 3.87 18.65
CA LEU A 128 2.40 3.84 17.58
C LEU A 128 1.77 5.22 17.44
N LEU A 129 1.81 5.75 16.22
CA LEU A 129 1.36 7.09 15.87
C LEU A 129 0.26 6.96 14.81
N CYS A 130 -0.83 7.71 14.94
CA CYS A 130 -1.87 7.83 13.92
C CYS A 130 -1.59 9.06 13.04
N ASP A 131 -1.25 8.81 11.79
CA ASP A 131 -0.80 9.85 10.86
C ASP A 131 -1.87 10.30 9.84
N ASP A 132 -3.03 9.62 9.80
CA ASP A 132 -4.20 9.85 8.93
C ASP A 132 -4.84 11.27 9.01
N LEU A 133 -4.30 12.25 8.27
CA LEU A 133 -4.78 13.66 8.15
C LEU A 133 -4.37 14.36 6.82
N GLY A 134 -4.45 13.70 5.67
CA GLY A 134 -4.45 14.33 4.34
C GLY A 134 -3.09 14.59 3.67
N ASP A 135 -2.01 14.80 4.44
CA ASP A 135 -0.61 14.67 3.99
C ASP A 135 0.09 13.53 4.74
N GLU A 136 -0.64 12.41 4.88
CA GLU A 136 -0.13 11.28 5.63
C GLU A 136 0.91 10.46 4.86
N TRP A 137 1.88 9.99 5.63
CA TRP A 137 2.85 8.99 5.21
C TRP A 137 2.24 7.59 5.30
N ALA A 138 1.37 7.36 6.26
CA ALA A 138 0.59 6.14 6.45
C ALA A 138 -0.63 6.44 7.34
N ASP A 139 -1.54 5.48 7.52
CA ASP A 139 -2.58 5.64 8.53
C ASP A 139 -1.99 5.55 9.94
N PHE A 140 -1.05 4.60 10.12
CA PHE A 140 -0.27 4.46 11.34
C PHE A 140 1.22 4.27 11.06
N ILE A 141 2.04 4.80 11.96
CA ILE A 141 3.49 4.62 11.99
C ILE A 141 3.87 3.96 13.32
N GLY A 142 4.47 2.77 13.22
CA GLY A 142 4.97 1.99 14.35
C GLY A 142 6.49 2.04 14.43
N ILE A 143 7.03 2.14 15.64
CA ILE A 143 8.45 1.97 15.91
C ILE A 143 8.63 0.87 16.96
N SER A 144 9.53 -0.06 16.67
CA SER A 144 10.00 -1.06 17.61
C SER A 144 11.47 -0.82 17.92
N THR A 145 11.76 -0.25 19.09
CA THR A 145 13.11 0.06 19.59
C THR A 145 13.68 -1.04 20.49
N THR A 146 12.80 -1.91 21.02
CA THR A 146 13.15 -3.04 21.89
C THR A 146 13.52 -4.30 21.11
N SER A 147 13.18 -4.35 19.82
CA SER A 147 13.59 -5.42 18.91
C SER A 147 15.02 -5.23 18.40
N SER A 148 15.63 -6.33 17.96
CA SER A 148 16.91 -6.34 17.27
C SER A 148 16.75 -7.14 15.96
N PRO A 149 16.86 -6.49 14.78
CA PRO A 149 17.09 -5.05 14.58
C PRO A 149 15.87 -4.21 15.02
N LYS A 150 16.09 -2.89 15.20
CA LYS A 150 14.99 -1.93 15.38
C LYS A 150 14.11 -1.91 14.13
N MET A 151 12.82 -1.60 14.29
CA MET A 151 11.88 -1.61 13.18
C MET A 151 11.13 -0.28 13.03
N ILE A 152 10.85 0.09 11.78
CA ILE A 152 9.92 1.16 11.40
C ILE A 152 8.85 0.54 10.52
N SER A 153 7.58 0.71 10.91
CA SER A 153 6.43 0.10 10.23
C SER A 153 5.43 1.15 9.79
N PHE A 154 5.03 1.14 8.53
CA PHE A 154 3.88 1.92 8.04
C PHE A 154 2.71 0.98 7.82
N TYR A 155 1.52 1.38 8.27
CA TYR A 155 0.28 0.63 8.10
C TYR A 155 -0.72 1.44 7.29
N HIS A 156 -1.24 0.85 6.22
CA HIS A 156 -2.29 1.40 5.36
C HIS A 156 -3.55 0.56 5.51
N ALA A 157 -4.52 1.07 6.28
CA ALA A 157 -5.72 0.38 6.70
C ALA A 157 -6.89 0.67 5.75
N LYS A 158 -7.45 -0.39 5.15
CA LYS A 158 -8.58 -0.28 4.23
C LYS A 158 -9.65 -1.32 4.52
N HIS A 159 -10.88 -0.86 4.71
CA HIS A 159 -12.04 -1.75 4.72
C HIS A 159 -12.66 -1.86 3.33
N GLY A 160 -13.19 -3.04 3.03
CA GLY A 160 -13.98 -3.28 1.85
C GLY A 160 -14.62 -4.67 1.87
N ASN A 161 -15.47 -4.90 0.87
CA ASN A 161 -16.12 -6.18 0.68
C ASN A 161 -15.09 -7.27 0.32
N PRO A 162 -15.34 -8.53 0.74
CA PRO A 162 -14.55 -9.69 0.31
C PRO A 162 -14.34 -9.69 -1.21
N SER A 163 -13.08 -9.71 -1.65
CA SER A 163 -12.74 -9.61 -3.07
C SER A 163 -11.41 -10.27 -3.40
N LEU A 164 -11.37 -10.92 -4.56
CA LEU A 164 -10.17 -11.43 -5.22
C LEU A 164 -9.83 -10.61 -6.49
N SER A 165 -10.36 -9.40 -6.60
CA SER A 165 -10.13 -8.50 -7.73
C SER A 165 -9.11 -7.41 -7.39
N ALA A 166 -8.14 -7.18 -8.27
CA ALA A 166 -7.14 -6.11 -8.16
C ALA A 166 -7.75 -4.71 -7.94
N SER A 167 -8.91 -4.43 -8.53
CA SER A 167 -9.60 -3.14 -8.41
C SER A 167 -9.86 -2.72 -6.96
N ALA A 168 -10.10 -3.69 -6.07
CA ALA A 168 -10.34 -3.42 -4.66
C ALA A 168 -9.07 -3.03 -3.87
N PHE A 169 -7.88 -3.20 -4.46
CA PHE A 169 -6.59 -3.04 -3.78
C PHE A 169 -5.70 -1.94 -4.37
N HIS A 170 -6.02 -1.41 -5.56
CA HIS A 170 -5.20 -0.38 -6.21
C HIS A 170 -4.97 0.86 -5.35
N ASP A 171 -6.00 1.32 -4.62
CA ASP A 171 -5.88 2.46 -3.71
C ASP A 171 -4.85 2.17 -2.60
N SER A 172 -5.02 1.07 -1.86
CA SER A 172 -4.11 0.68 -0.79
C SER A 172 -2.68 0.41 -1.26
N VAL A 173 -2.52 -0.24 -2.42
CA VAL A 173 -1.20 -0.48 -3.03
C VAL A 173 -0.56 0.84 -3.45
N GLY A 174 -1.32 1.74 -4.09
CA GLY A 174 -0.84 3.05 -4.49
C GLY A 174 -0.38 3.89 -3.29
N GLN A 175 -1.16 3.91 -2.21
CA GLN A 175 -0.80 4.62 -0.98
C GLN A 175 0.46 4.04 -0.32
N ALA A 176 0.60 2.71 -0.29
CA ALA A 176 1.76 2.03 0.25
C ALA A 176 3.04 2.34 -0.54
N ILE A 177 2.97 2.28 -1.88
CA ILE A 177 4.12 2.58 -2.76
C ILE A 177 4.51 4.06 -2.68
N LYS A 178 3.53 4.98 -2.70
CA LYS A 178 3.74 6.43 -2.66
C LYS A 178 4.68 6.86 -1.53
N ASN A 179 4.59 6.20 -0.38
CA ASN A 179 5.30 6.61 0.83
C ASN A 179 6.55 5.78 1.15
N LEU A 180 6.97 4.87 0.26
CA LEU A 180 8.20 4.08 0.45
C LEU A 180 9.45 4.96 0.64
N GLY A 181 9.55 6.06 -0.11
CA GLY A 181 10.65 7.02 0.03
C GLY A 181 10.69 7.74 1.39
N ARG A 182 9.61 7.69 2.18
CA ARG A 182 9.48 8.33 3.49
C ARG A 182 9.70 7.37 4.66
N MET A 183 9.96 6.08 4.38
CA MET A 183 10.11 5.03 5.39
C MET A 183 11.28 5.26 6.36
N ARG A 184 12.27 6.09 5.99
CA ARG A 184 13.39 6.47 6.89
C ARG A 184 13.09 7.69 7.76
N LEU A 185 11.85 8.20 7.74
CA LEU A 185 11.44 9.37 8.51
C LEU A 185 12.35 10.58 8.23
N PRO A 186 12.22 11.22 7.05
CA PRO A 186 13.11 12.31 6.62
C PRO A 186 13.22 13.41 7.69
N SER A 187 14.45 13.77 8.05
CA SER A 187 14.75 14.67 9.18
C SER A 187 14.26 16.11 8.99
N ASP A 188 14.13 16.53 7.74
CA ASP A 188 13.58 17.83 7.35
C ASP A 188 12.06 17.91 7.55
N MET A 189 11.35 16.79 7.38
CA MET A 189 9.89 16.74 7.51
C MET A 189 9.42 16.29 8.91
N LEU A 190 10.22 15.46 9.60
CA LEU A 190 9.83 14.82 10.86
C LEU A 190 9.41 15.82 11.97
N PRO A 191 10.09 16.95 12.19
CA PRO A 191 9.67 17.93 13.21
C PRO A 191 8.25 18.47 12.96
N GLY A 192 7.90 18.71 11.69
CA GLY A 192 6.55 19.13 11.31
C GLY A 192 5.51 18.06 11.62
N LYS A 193 5.81 16.79 11.31
CA LYS A 193 4.90 15.66 11.59
C LYS A 193 4.71 15.45 13.09
N LEU A 194 5.79 15.49 13.87
CA LEU A 194 5.78 15.37 15.33
C LEU A 194 4.83 16.37 15.98
N ALA A 195 4.86 17.62 15.54
CA ALA A 195 3.96 18.66 16.06
C ALA A 195 2.48 18.29 15.84
N THR A 196 2.15 17.69 14.69
CA THR A 196 0.76 17.28 14.42
C THR A 196 0.35 16.05 15.24
N TRP A 197 1.27 15.15 15.58
CA TRP A 197 0.93 13.94 16.34
C TRP A 197 0.61 14.23 17.82
N ASP A 198 1.00 15.40 18.34
CA ASP A 198 0.64 15.83 19.70
C ASP A 198 -0.83 16.27 19.81
N ASP A 199 -1.55 16.35 18.69
CA ASP A 199 -2.96 16.70 18.65
C ASP A 199 -3.89 15.49 18.85
N ARG A 200 -5.17 15.82 19.07
CA ARG A 200 -6.28 14.87 19.05
C ARG A 200 -6.77 14.62 17.63
N TYR A 201 -7.11 13.37 17.36
CA TYR A 201 -7.59 12.97 16.05
C TYR A 201 -8.91 13.65 15.69
N ARG A 202 -9.02 14.10 14.43
CA ARG A 202 -10.19 14.79 13.89
C ARG A 202 -10.47 14.30 12.48
N ASN A 203 -11.69 13.88 12.20
CA ASN A 203 -12.09 13.47 10.86
C ASN A 203 -13.58 13.74 10.63
N GLY A 204 -13.97 13.99 9.37
CA GLY A 204 -15.36 14.25 8.99
C GLY A 204 -15.97 15.48 9.68
N GLY A 205 -15.13 16.44 10.07
CA GLY A 205 -15.53 17.62 10.84
C GLY A 205 -15.73 17.39 12.34
N VAL A 206 -15.64 16.14 12.82
CA VAL A 206 -15.81 15.78 14.24
C VAL A 206 -14.47 15.78 14.95
N GLN A 207 -14.36 16.57 16.02
CA GLN A 207 -13.24 16.54 16.96
C GLN A 207 -13.45 15.39 17.95
N THR A 208 -12.47 14.48 18.04
CA THR A 208 -12.47 13.39 19.03
C THR A 208 -11.45 13.67 20.14
N GLU A 209 -11.40 12.79 21.14
CA GLU A 209 -10.35 12.76 22.18
C GLU A 209 -9.34 11.61 21.96
N ILE A 210 -9.40 10.93 20.81
CA ILE A 210 -8.45 9.88 20.43
C ILE A 210 -7.08 10.54 20.29
N ALA A 211 -6.11 10.09 21.08
CA ALA A 211 -4.72 10.54 20.96
C ALA A 211 -4.15 10.09 19.61
N ARG A 212 -3.40 10.94 18.92
CA ARG A 212 -2.65 10.51 17.73
C ARG A 212 -1.34 9.83 18.10
N MET A 213 -0.70 10.21 19.21
CA MET A 213 0.29 9.39 19.89
C MET A 213 -0.42 8.27 20.68
N ILE A 214 -0.77 7.18 19.98
CA ILE A 214 -1.53 6.06 20.54
C ILE A 214 -0.76 5.39 21.69
N ARG A 215 0.56 5.22 21.51
CA ARG A 215 1.50 4.78 22.55
C ARG A 215 2.91 5.25 22.24
N GLY A 216 3.78 5.25 23.24
CA GLY A 216 5.18 5.64 23.08
C GLY A 216 5.72 6.52 24.20
N GLY A 217 4.81 7.15 24.95
CA GLY A 217 5.12 8.08 26.04
C GLY A 217 4.82 9.52 25.64
N THR A 218 5.56 10.44 26.24
CA THR A 218 5.56 11.86 25.92
C THR A 218 6.15 12.13 24.53
N LEU A 219 5.87 13.31 23.97
CA LEU A 219 6.44 13.76 22.70
C LEU A 219 7.98 13.63 22.67
N GLN A 220 8.64 13.96 23.78
CA GLN A 220 10.10 13.89 23.86
C GLN A 220 10.63 12.46 23.89
N GLU A 221 9.97 11.54 24.59
CA GLU A 221 10.33 10.12 24.57
C GLU A 221 10.14 9.51 23.19
N ILE A 222 9.04 9.87 22.50
CA ILE A 222 8.77 9.45 21.13
C ILE A 222 9.83 9.99 20.16
N ALA A 223 10.20 11.28 20.26
CA ALA A 223 11.24 11.88 19.43
C ALA A 223 12.59 11.13 19.59
N VAL A 224 13.00 10.83 20.82
CA VAL A 224 14.22 10.05 21.09
C VAL A 224 14.16 8.66 20.44
N LYS A 225 13.01 7.97 20.53
CA LYS A 225 12.84 6.64 19.92
C LYS A 225 12.85 6.67 18.39
N LEU A 226 12.24 7.69 17.79
CA LEU A 226 12.26 7.90 16.33
C LEU A 226 13.69 8.12 15.84
N ASP A 227 14.46 8.97 16.51
CA ASP A 227 15.87 9.22 16.16
C ASP A 227 16.73 7.97 16.34
N ALA A 228 16.51 7.19 17.40
CA ALA A 228 17.21 5.94 17.65
C ALA A 228 16.94 4.88 16.56
N ALA A 229 15.71 4.80 16.05
CA ALA A 229 15.37 3.91 14.93
C ALA A 229 15.94 4.42 13.60
N ARG A 230 15.80 5.71 13.30
CA ARG A 230 16.30 6.34 12.06
C ARG A 230 17.82 6.23 11.91
N SER A 231 18.54 6.36 13.02
CA SER A 231 20.01 6.35 13.04
C SER A 231 20.59 4.93 13.13
N ALA A 232 19.76 3.90 13.32
CA ALA A 232 20.23 2.53 13.40
C ALA A 232 20.64 2.02 12.01
N PRO A 233 21.89 1.53 11.84
CA PRO A 233 22.39 1.10 10.53
C PRO A 233 21.69 -0.16 10.00
N ASP A 234 21.15 -0.98 10.90
CA ASP A 234 20.46 -2.25 10.63
C ASP A 234 18.93 -2.15 10.69
N VAL A 235 18.37 -0.93 10.75
CA VAL A 235 16.92 -0.72 10.88
C VAL A 235 16.13 -1.47 9.80
N LEU A 236 15.15 -2.26 10.24
CA LEU A 236 14.25 -2.98 9.35
C LEU A 236 13.01 -2.15 9.07
N GLN A 237 12.78 -1.85 7.80
CA GLN A 237 11.64 -1.06 7.36
C GLN A 237 10.55 -1.99 6.83
N ARG A 238 9.30 -1.79 7.27
CA ARG A 238 8.16 -2.64 6.94
C ARG A 238 6.98 -1.80 6.49
N VAL A 239 6.28 -2.22 5.45
CA VAL A 239 5.01 -1.62 5.04
C VAL A 239 3.95 -2.69 5.04
N PHE A 240 2.81 -2.39 5.64
CA PHE A 240 1.68 -3.27 5.77
C PHE A 240 0.48 -2.65 5.08
N ILE A 241 -0.11 -3.35 4.13
CA ILE A 241 -1.50 -3.13 3.75
C ILE A 241 -2.35 -3.94 4.72
N VAL A 242 -3.22 -3.29 5.48
CA VAL A 242 -4.11 -3.94 6.44
C VAL A 242 -5.53 -3.89 5.88
N THR A 243 -6.13 -5.04 5.60
CA THR A 243 -7.41 -5.05 4.90
C THR A 243 -8.34 -6.19 5.28
N SER A 244 -9.62 -5.87 5.42
CA SER A 244 -10.70 -6.85 5.58
C SER A 244 -11.19 -7.43 4.25
N SER A 245 -10.73 -6.93 3.10
CA SER A 245 -11.25 -7.35 1.79
C SER A 245 -10.66 -8.69 1.34
N LEU A 246 -9.42 -9.00 1.74
CA LEU A 246 -8.73 -10.23 1.35
C LEU A 246 -8.86 -11.32 2.42
N SER A 247 -8.92 -12.58 2.00
CA SER A 247 -8.78 -13.76 2.86
C SER A 247 -7.58 -14.57 2.39
N ARG A 248 -6.69 -14.94 3.31
CA ARG A 248 -5.52 -15.76 2.98
C ARG A 248 -5.96 -17.14 2.50
N THR A 249 -6.96 -17.75 3.13
CA THR A 249 -7.52 -19.05 2.74
C THR A 249 -8.06 -19.01 1.31
N GLN A 250 -8.85 -17.99 0.95
CA GLN A 250 -9.36 -17.86 -0.42
C GLN A 250 -8.24 -17.73 -1.47
N VAL A 251 -7.16 -17.01 -1.15
CA VAL A 251 -5.99 -16.93 -2.03
C VAL A 251 -5.29 -18.29 -2.14
N GLN A 252 -5.09 -18.98 -1.01
CA GLN A 252 -4.48 -20.31 -0.98
C GLN A 252 -5.29 -21.33 -1.80
N ASP A 253 -6.62 -21.30 -1.71
CA ASP A 253 -7.51 -22.22 -2.43
C ASP A 253 -7.37 -22.04 -3.94
N VAL A 254 -7.36 -20.79 -4.41
CA VAL A 254 -7.16 -20.49 -5.85
C VAL A 254 -5.78 -20.96 -6.33
N LEU A 255 -4.73 -20.71 -5.54
CA LEU A 255 -3.37 -21.15 -5.88
C LEU A 255 -3.26 -22.68 -5.90
N THR A 256 -3.90 -23.36 -4.94
CA THR A 256 -3.93 -24.83 -4.87
C THR A 256 -4.69 -25.43 -6.04
N ALA A 257 -5.82 -24.84 -6.42
CA ALA A 257 -6.55 -25.27 -7.60
C ALA A 257 -5.72 -25.08 -8.88
N ALA A 258 -4.92 -24.01 -8.95
CA ALA A 258 -4.01 -23.74 -10.06
C ALA A 258 -2.94 -24.82 -10.23
N THR A 259 -2.34 -25.30 -9.13
CA THR A 259 -1.36 -26.42 -9.21
C THR A 259 -1.99 -27.73 -9.66
N GLN A 260 -3.31 -27.87 -9.51
CA GLN A 260 -4.09 -29.01 -9.98
C GLN A 260 -4.63 -28.85 -11.41
N GLY A 261 -4.23 -27.79 -12.12
CA GLY A 261 -4.62 -27.52 -13.51
C GLY A 261 -5.89 -26.69 -13.69
N THR A 262 -6.49 -26.18 -12.62
CA THR A 262 -7.63 -25.24 -12.73
C THR A 262 -7.11 -23.84 -13.03
N THR A 263 -7.53 -23.24 -14.13
CA THR A 263 -7.09 -21.88 -14.49
C THR A 263 -7.71 -20.83 -13.56
N PRO A 264 -6.91 -20.02 -12.83
CA PRO A 264 -7.41 -18.89 -12.06
C PRO A 264 -8.21 -17.88 -12.90
N SER A 265 -9.11 -17.14 -12.26
CA SER A 265 -9.85 -16.09 -12.94
C SER A 265 -8.93 -14.93 -13.35
N PRO A 266 -9.24 -14.22 -14.46
CA PRO A 266 -8.46 -13.04 -14.85
C PRO A 266 -8.35 -11.97 -13.75
N HIS A 267 -9.41 -11.80 -12.94
CA HIS A 267 -9.39 -10.88 -11.80
C HIS A 267 -8.38 -11.28 -10.72
N PHE A 268 -8.24 -12.57 -10.45
CA PHE A 268 -7.24 -13.07 -9.50
C PHE A 268 -5.83 -12.92 -10.05
N VAL A 269 -5.63 -13.18 -11.35
CA VAL A 269 -4.32 -13.00 -12.00
C VAL A 269 -3.90 -11.52 -11.94
N GLN A 270 -4.83 -10.59 -12.15
CA GLN A 270 -4.59 -9.15 -11.94
C GLN A 270 -4.19 -8.86 -10.49
N LEU A 271 -4.89 -9.43 -9.51
CA LEU A 271 -4.59 -9.23 -8.10
C LEU A 271 -3.20 -9.76 -7.75
N TYR A 272 -2.85 -10.96 -8.22
CA TYR A 272 -1.54 -11.58 -8.04
C TYR A 272 -0.44 -10.64 -8.51
N TRP A 273 -0.51 -10.19 -9.77
CA TRP A 273 0.52 -9.32 -10.34
C TRP A 273 0.56 -7.95 -9.68
N LEU A 274 -0.58 -7.39 -9.27
CA LEU A 274 -0.64 -6.14 -8.51
C LEU A 274 0.12 -6.26 -7.17
N LEU A 275 -0.11 -7.34 -6.43
CA LEU A 275 0.56 -7.58 -5.15
C LEU A 275 2.05 -7.91 -5.34
N MET A 276 2.40 -8.70 -6.35
CA MET A 276 3.81 -8.98 -6.66
C MET A 276 4.59 -7.72 -7.05
N SER A 277 3.99 -6.82 -7.84
CA SER A 277 4.59 -5.51 -8.13
C SER A 277 4.76 -4.67 -6.87
N TYR A 278 3.79 -4.68 -5.95
CA TYR A 278 3.91 -4.02 -4.66
C TYR A 278 5.09 -4.57 -3.84
N PHE A 279 5.23 -5.89 -3.73
CA PHE A 279 6.35 -6.50 -3.01
C PHE A 279 7.69 -6.23 -3.68
N SER A 280 7.76 -6.22 -5.02
CA SER A 280 8.97 -5.83 -5.76
C SER A 280 9.39 -4.41 -5.44
N ALA A 281 8.46 -3.45 -5.53
CA ALA A 281 8.72 -2.04 -5.22
C ALA A 281 9.22 -1.86 -3.77
N CYS A 282 8.67 -2.63 -2.82
CA CYS A 282 9.18 -2.66 -1.45
C CYS A 282 10.63 -3.16 -1.40
N VAL A 283 10.93 -4.30 -2.02
CA VAL A 283 12.28 -4.89 -2.03
C VAL A 283 13.31 -3.96 -2.67
N GLU A 284 12.97 -3.31 -3.78
CA GLU A 284 13.81 -2.32 -4.46
C GLU A 284 14.19 -1.15 -3.55
N MET A 285 13.28 -0.75 -2.67
CA MET A 285 13.51 0.31 -1.67
C MET A 285 14.15 -0.20 -0.37
N GLY A 286 14.52 -1.48 -0.29
CA GLY A 286 15.07 -2.09 0.94
C GLY A 286 14.03 -2.29 2.05
N VAL A 287 12.75 -2.28 1.71
CA VAL A 287 11.60 -2.37 2.62
C VAL A 287 10.97 -3.77 2.51
N ARG A 288 10.40 -4.27 3.61
CA ARG A 288 9.59 -5.50 3.61
C ARG A 288 8.11 -5.17 3.50
N GLY A 289 7.49 -5.56 2.39
CA GLY A 289 6.04 -5.42 2.19
C GLY A 289 5.27 -6.61 2.74
N TYR A 290 4.10 -6.36 3.33
CA TYR A 290 3.19 -7.39 3.83
C TYR A 290 1.73 -6.97 3.60
N VAL A 291 0.84 -7.96 3.57
CA VAL A 291 -0.61 -7.72 3.62
C VAL A 291 -1.15 -8.43 4.85
N VAL A 292 -1.72 -7.68 5.80
CA VAL A 292 -2.47 -8.24 6.91
C VAL A 292 -3.92 -8.38 6.47
N CYS A 293 -4.45 -9.60 6.48
CA CYS A 293 -5.75 -9.93 5.93
C CYS A 293 -6.52 -10.90 6.84
N ARG A 294 -7.77 -11.20 6.44
CA ARG A 294 -8.58 -12.20 7.11
C ARG A 294 -7.96 -13.60 6.96
N PRO A 295 -8.30 -14.54 7.86
CA PRO A 295 -7.96 -15.94 7.70
C PRO A 295 -8.27 -16.48 6.31
#